data_AF-A0A7W0FHR1-F1
#
_entry.id   AF-A0A7W0FHR1-F1
#
_cell.length_a   1.000
_cell.length_b   1.000
_cell.length_c   1.000
_cell.angle_alpha   90.00
_cell.angle_beta   90.00
_cell.angle_gamma   90.00
#
_symmetry.space_group_name_H-M   'P 1'
#
loop_
_entity.id
_entity.type
_entity.pdbx_description
1 polymer ?
#
loop_
_entity_poly.entity_id
_entity_poly.type
_entity_poly.pdbx_seq_one_letter_code
_entity_poly.pdbx_strand_id
1 'polypeptide(L)'
;MTIISDFRTYDGKHCETTATGCLLFHENIKISEPMMLGLSQGFGFIYWKMNFMNLPFIGGRAKPFDLTRVFCSNMNIELDERETTSKKKA
;
A
#
# COMPACT_ATOMS: atom_id res chain seq x y z
N MET A 1 23.66 2.67 12.23
CA MET A 1 22.91 3.18 11.06
C MET A 1 23.55 2.55 9.85
N THR A 2 22.85 1.62 9.21
CA THR A 2 23.36 0.91 8.03
C THR A 2 22.93 1.69 6.79
N ILE A 3 23.88 2.03 5.91
CA ILE A 3 23.60 2.70 4.63
C ILE A 3 23.65 1.62 3.55
N ILE A 4 22.60 1.52 2.75
CA ILE A 4 22.51 0.59 1.62
C ILE A 4 23.04 1.31 0.37
N SER A 5 24.15 0.84 -0.18
CA SER A 5 24.67 1.32 -1.47
C SER A 5 23.75 0.90 -2.61
N ASP A 6 23.67 1.73 -3.66
CA ASP A 6 22.91 1.45 -4.88
C ASP A 6 21.41 1.15 -4.66
N PHE A 7 20.82 1.78 -3.65
CA PHE A 7 19.39 1.65 -3.37
C PHE A 7 18.56 2.11 -4.57
N ARG A 8 17.73 1.20 -5.08
CA ARG A 8 16.81 1.48 -6.19
C ARG A 8 15.47 1.96 -5.65
N THR A 9 15.04 3.13 -6.07
CA THR A 9 13.71 3.65 -5.76
C THR A 9 12.65 3.05 -6.67
N TYR A 10 11.42 3.02 -6.18
CA TYR A 10 10.23 2.69 -6.93
C TYR A 10 9.41 3.97 -7.16
N ASP A 11 9.11 4.32 -8.41
CA ASP A 11 8.35 5.54 -8.75
C ASP A 11 6.85 5.23 -8.86
N GLY A 12 6.18 5.11 -7.70
CA GLY A 12 4.74 4.92 -7.60
C GLY A 12 3.98 6.22 -7.33
N LYS A 13 2.66 6.22 -7.56
CA LYS A 13 1.77 7.35 -7.28
C LYS A 13 1.15 7.30 -5.89
N HIS A 14 1.19 6.15 -5.22
CA HIS A 14 0.65 5.99 -3.88
C HIS A 14 1.77 5.69 -2.87
N CYS A 15 1.75 6.37 -1.72
CA CYS A 15 2.87 6.31 -0.76
C CYS A 15 3.12 4.91 -0.21
N GLU A 16 2.05 4.16 0.09
CA GLU A 16 2.16 2.79 0.64
C GLU A 16 2.77 1.84 -0.41
N THR A 17 2.28 1.85 -1.65
CA THR A 17 2.82 1.04 -2.74
C THR A 17 4.23 1.43 -3.15
N THR A 18 4.58 2.72 -3.10
CA THR A 18 5.96 3.19 -3.31
C THR A 18 6.91 2.64 -2.25
N ALA A 19 6.52 2.71 -0.97
CA ALA A 19 7.34 2.17 0.12
C ALA A 19 7.51 0.65 -0.01
N THR A 20 6.42 -0.09 -0.24
CA THR A 20 6.47 -1.54 -0.47
C THR A 20 7.28 -1.90 -1.71
N GLY A 21 7.10 -1.18 -2.82
CA GLY A 21 7.81 -1.40 -4.08
C GLY A 21 9.32 -1.23 -3.93
N CYS A 22 9.76 -0.24 -3.15
CA CYS A 22 11.18 -0.06 -2.81
C CYS A 22 11.75 -1.27 -2.04
N LEU A 23 11.02 -1.80 -1.06
CA LEU A 23 11.45 -2.98 -0.28
C LEU A 23 11.52 -4.23 -1.16
N LEU A 24 10.50 -4.46 -2.00
CA LEU A 24 10.48 -5.58 -2.95
C LEU A 24 11.60 -5.47 -3.99
N PHE A 25 11.90 -4.26 -4.49
CA PHE A 25 13.01 -4.03 -5.41
C PHE A 25 14.37 -4.31 -4.78
N HIS A 26 14.53 -4.11 -3.47
CA HIS A 26 15.73 -4.51 -2.74
C HIS A 26 15.92 -6.03 -2.78
N GLU A 27 14.84 -6.79 -2.64
CA GLU A 27 14.79 -8.25 -2.77
C GLU A 27 14.72 -8.76 -4.22
N ASN A 28 14.95 -7.89 -5.22
CA ASN A 28 14.86 -8.18 -6.66
C ASN A 28 13.47 -8.65 -7.16
N ILE A 29 12.42 -8.41 -6.38
CA ILE A 29 11.04 -8.69 -6.75
C ILE A 29 10.47 -7.48 -7.49
N LYS A 30 10.09 -7.66 -8.76
CA LYS A 30 9.48 -6.60 -9.57
C LYS A 30 7.99 -6.83 -9.70
N ILE A 31 7.20 -5.88 -9.22
CA ILE A 31 5.75 -5.88 -9.30
C ILE A 31 5.27 -4.48 -9.71
N SER A 32 4.22 -4.40 -10.51
CA SER A 32 3.63 -3.11 -10.90
C SER A 32 2.71 -2.58 -9.79
N GLU A 33 2.55 -1.25 -9.72
CA GLU A 33 1.69 -0.61 -8.73
C GLU A 33 0.22 -1.06 -8.85
N PRO A 34 -0.38 -1.17 -10.06
CA PRO A 34 -1.71 -1.73 -10.20
C PRO A 34 -1.83 -3.17 -9.67
N MET A 35 -0.78 -3.98 -9.83
CA MET A 35 -0.77 -5.36 -9.33
C MET A 35 -0.67 -5.42 -7.81
N MET A 36 0.15 -4.56 -7.19
CA MET A 36 0.16 -4.40 -5.73
C MET A 36 -1.23 -4.02 -5.23
N LEU A 37 -1.86 -2.99 -5.81
CA LEU A 37 -3.20 -2.53 -5.40
C LEU A 37 -4.28 -3.63 -5.54
N GLY A 38 -4.23 -4.41 -6.63
CA GLY A 38 -5.13 -5.52 -6.85
C GLY A 38 -4.94 -6.63 -5.81
N LEU A 39 -3.70 -7.07 -5.60
CA LEU A 39 -3.36 -8.11 -4.63
C LEU A 39 -3.57 -7.66 -3.17
N SER A 40 -3.47 -6.36 -2.90
CA SER A 40 -3.80 -5.76 -1.60
C SER A 40 -5.29 -5.67 -1.33
N GLN A 41 -6.16 -5.93 -2.32
CA GLN A 41 -7.59 -5.63 -2.24
C GLN A 41 -7.83 -4.16 -1.81
N GLY A 42 -6.95 -3.26 -2.27
CA GLY A 42 -6.83 -1.89 -1.76
C GLY A 42 -8.04 -1.00 -2.09
N PHE A 43 -8.83 -1.40 -3.08
CA PHE A 43 -10.06 -0.73 -3.49
C PHE A 43 -11.27 -1.63 -3.22
N GLY A 44 -12.21 -1.09 -2.46
CA GLY A 44 -13.57 -1.62 -2.39
C GLY A 44 -14.43 -0.96 -3.46
N PHE A 45 -15.54 -1.61 -3.81
CA PHE A 45 -16.55 -1.01 -4.67
C PHE A 45 -17.81 -0.75 -3.86
N ILE A 46 -18.07 0.52 -3.55
CA ILE A 46 -19.33 1.01 -3.01
C ILE A 46 -19.96 1.88 -4.10
N TYR A 47 -21.14 1.48 -4.53
CA TYR A 47 -22.01 2.31 -5.34
C TYR A 47 -23.13 2.82 -4.45
N TRP A 48 -23.18 4.14 -4.26
CA TRP A 48 -24.27 4.77 -3.50
C TRP A 48 -24.89 5.93 -4.26
N LYS A 49 -26.19 5.84 -4.52
CA LYS A 49 -26.98 6.87 -5.19
C LYS A 49 -28.17 7.25 -4.32
N MET A 50 -28.28 8.52 -3.95
CA MET A 50 -29.45 9.09 -3.27
C MET A 50 -30.19 10.05 -4.20
N ASN A 51 -31.50 10.23 -3.98
CA ASN A 51 -32.35 11.08 -4.84
C ASN A 51 -31.91 12.54 -4.93
N PHE A 52 -31.18 13.05 -3.93
CA PHE A 52 -30.67 14.42 -3.88
C PHE A 52 -29.23 14.56 -4.42
N MET A 53 -28.60 13.46 -4.86
CA MET A 53 -27.23 13.48 -5.38
C MET A 53 -27.24 13.58 -6.91
N ASN A 54 -26.50 14.56 -7.44
CA ASN A 54 -26.31 14.72 -8.89
C ASN A 54 -25.44 13.62 -9.52
N LEU A 55 -24.55 12.99 -8.74
CA LEU A 55 -23.67 11.90 -9.17
C LEU A 55 -23.61 10.82 -8.09
N PRO A 56 -23.47 9.53 -8.45
CA PRO A 56 -23.28 8.47 -7.46
C PRO A 56 -21.93 8.65 -6.73
N PHE A 57 -21.91 8.34 -5.44
CA PHE A 57 -20.67 8.16 -4.70
C PHE A 57 -20.06 6.82 -5.10
N ILE A 58 -18.82 6.86 -5.58
CA ILE A 58 -17.99 5.70 -5.82
C ILE A 58 -16.88 5.75 -4.78
N GLY A 59 -16.86 4.78 -3.89
CA GLY A 59 -15.87 4.72 -2.81
C GLY A 59 -15.57 3.30 -2.40
N GLY A 60 -14.70 3.18 -1.41
CA GLY A 60 -14.15 1.91 -0.97
C GLY A 60 -12.63 1.95 -1.11
N ARG A 61 -11.96 2.25 -0.01
CA ARG A 61 -10.50 2.17 0.09
C ARG A 61 -10.17 1.38 1.35
N ALA A 62 -9.16 0.53 1.27
CA ALA A 62 -8.57 -0.10 2.45
C ALA A 62 -8.13 0.98 3.45
N LYS A 63 -8.10 0.63 4.75
CA LYS A 63 -7.56 1.55 5.75
C LYS A 63 -6.07 1.75 5.48
N PRO A 64 -5.49 2.87 5.96
CA PRO A 64 -4.04 3.03 5.90
C PRO A 64 -3.34 1.79 6.45
N PHE A 65 -2.30 1.34 5.75
CA PHE A 65 -1.45 0.20 6.07
C PHE A 65 -2.10 -1.19 5.92
N ASP A 66 -3.43 -1.30 5.86
CA ASP A 66 -4.10 -2.56 5.49
C ASP A 66 -3.68 -3.02 4.08
N LEU A 67 -3.37 -2.07 3.18
CA LEU A 67 -2.88 -2.35 1.84
C LEU A 67 -1.62 -3.23 1.88
N THR A 68 -0.64 -2.86 2.70
CA THR A 68 0.62 -3.60 2.88
C THR A 68 0.40 -4.93 3.57
N ARG A 69 -0.41 -4.95 4.65
CA ARG A 69 -0.71 -6.19 5.40
C ARG A 69 -1.39 -7.24 4.53
N VAL A 70 -2.42 -6.85 3.78
CA VAL A 70 -3.16 -7.75 2.88
C VAL A 70 -2.28 -8.21 1.73
N PHE A 71 -1.46 -7.32 1.17
CA PHE A 71 -0.48 -7.69 0.15
C PHE A 71 0.46 -8.79 0.64
N CYS A 72 1.11 -8.56 1.79
CA CYS A 72 2.05 -9.51 2.37
C CYS A 72 1.37 -10.86 2.67
N SER A 73 0.15 -10.84 3.24
CA SER A 73 -0.65 -12.04 3.47
C SER A 73 -0.93 -12.83 2.19
N ASN A 74 -1.43 -12.16 1.14
CA ASN A 74 -1.78 -12.82 -0.13
C ASN A 74 -0.55 -13.31 -0.91
N MET A 75 0.62 -12.69 -0.69
CA MET A 75 1.88 -13.07 -1.31
C MET A 75 2.71 -14.03 -0.45
N ASN A 76 2.22 -14.40 0.73
CA ASN A 76 2.94 -15.22 1.71
C ASN A 76 4.33 -14.64 2.06
N ILE A 77 4.39 -13.31 2.25
CA ILE A 77 5.57 -12.56 2.67
C ILE A 77 5.46 -12.27 4.16
N GLU A 78 6.50 -12.56 4.92
CA GLU A 78 6.58 -12.19 6.34
C GLU A 78 6.73 -10.67 6.47
N LEU A 79 5.91 -10.06 7.33
CA LEU A 79 5.88 -8.62 7.58
C LEU A 79 6.26 -8.32 9.03
N ASP A 80 7.41 -7.66 9.23
CA ASP A 80 7.77 -7.03 10.51
C ASP A 80 7.32 -5.57 10.47
N GLU A 81 6.27 -5.26 11.23
CA GLU A 81 5.72 -3.91 11.38
C GLU A 81 5.86 -3.43 12.83
N ARG A 82 6.16 -2.13 12.99
CA ARG A 82 6.29 -1.49 14.31
C ARG A 82 5.64 -0.12 14.27
N GLU A 83 4.66 0.09 15.13
CA GLU A 83 3.97 1.37 15.28
C GLU A 83 4.33 2.04 16.61
N THR A 84 4.42 3.37 16.62
CA THR A 84 4.62 4.13 17.85
C THR A 84 3.76 5.38 17.87
N THR A 85 3.19 5.69 19.03
CA THR A 85 2.44 6.93 19.27
C THR A 85 3.35 8.08 19.70
N SER A 86 4.62 7.80 20.00
CA SER A 86 5.58 8.79 20.46
C SER A 86 6.25 9.51 19.29
N LYS A 87 5.98 10.81 19.14
CA LYS A 87 6.68 11.66 18.17
C LYS A 87 8.20 11.68 18.33
N LYS A 88 8.71 11.39 19.53
CA LYS A 88 10.16 11.35 19.81
C LYS A 88 10.81 10.04 19.35
N LYS A 89 10.04 8.95 19.27
CA LYS A 89 10.53 7.63 18.83
C LYS A 89 10.33 7.40 17.34
N ALA A 90 9.38 8.11 16.73
CA ALA A 90 9.11 8.09 15.29
C ALA A 90 10.23 8.77 14.47
#